data_AF-A0A6V6ZJJ3-F1
#
_entry.id   AF-A0A6V6ZJJ3-F1
#
_cell.length_a   1.000
_cell.length_b   1.000
_cell.length_c   1.000
_cell.angle_alpha   90.00
_cell.angle_beta   90.00
_cell.angle_gamma   90.00
#
_symmetry.space_group_name_H-M   'P 1'
#
loop_
_entity.id
_entity.type
_entity.pdbx_description
1 polymer ?
#
loop_
_entity_poly.entity_id
_entity_poly.type
_entity_poly.pdbx_seq_one_letter_code
_entity_poly.pdbx_strand_id
1 'polypeptide(L)'
;MANMSFSKSRNQSYEGGLDDGSLSWTDHRETAENYHGELFRHGIYRVSVCRDDIQWLFQRQRPQFPTGGAAWDTLGYYVSKSGLTRLVRAHIGCDFPELDALPAHFQRRCRDE
;
A
#
# COMPACT_ATOMS: atom_id res chain seq x y z
N MET A 1 16.10 27.60 -30.91
CA MET A 1 15.04 26.58 -30.70
C MET A 1 15.61 25.52 -29.76
N ALA A 2 15.08 25.42 -28.54
CA ALA A 2 15.59 24.49 -27.54
C ALA A 2 14.99 23.09 -27.77
N ASN A 3 15.85 22.11 -28.11
CA ASN A 3 15.49 20.70 -28.09
C ASN A 3 15.67 20.17 -26.67
N MET A 4 14.57 19.92 -25.97
CA MET A 4 14.56 19.19 -24.70
C MET A 4 14.37 17.69 -24.99
N SER A 5 15.51 16.98 -25.06
CA SER A 5 15.57 15.52 -25.08
C SER A 5 15.18 14.97 -23.71
N PHE A 6 14.18 14.10 -23.67
CA PHE A 6 13.84 13.31 -22.48
C PHE A 6 14.89 12.22 -22.28
N SER A 7 15.82 12.46 -21.36
CA SER A 7 16.79 11.46 -20.93
C SER A 7 16.11 10.38 -20.06
N LYS A 8 16.11 9.15 -20.57
CA LYS A 8 15.85 7.92 -19.81
C LYS A 8 16.80 7.85 -18.60
N SER A 9 16.27 7.97 -17.39
CA SER A 9 17.05 7.71 -16.18
C SER A 9 17.33 6.22 -16.03
N ARG A 10 18.61 5.97 -15.87
CA ARG A 10 19.35 4.71 -15.76
C ARG A 10 19.61 4.46 -14.28
N ASN A 11 19.10 3.39 -13.68
CA ASN A 11 19.51 2.92 -12.36
C ASN A 11 19.71 1.40 -12.49
N GLN A 12 20.93 0.91 -12.75
CA GLN A 12 22.05 0.71 -11.81
C GLN A 12 21.80 -0.52 -10.92
N SER A 13 22.32 -1.66 -11.40
CA SER A 13 22.44 -2.92 -10.69
C SER A 13 23.56 -2.83 -9.65
N TYR A 14 23.29 -3.24 -8.42
CA TYR A 14 24.32 -3.60 -7.43
C TYR A 14 24.15 -5.07 -7.08
N GLU A 15 25.19 -5.87 -7.35
CA GLU A 15 25.31 -7.27 -6.98
C GLU A 15 26.45 -7.36 -5.94
N GLY A 16 26.17 -7.94 -4.77
CA GLY A 16 27.20 -8.50 -3.89
C GLY A 16 27.04 -8.27 -2.39
N GLY A 17 26.65 -9.31 -1.64
CA GLY A 17 27.22 -9.58 -0.30
C GLY A 17 26.29 -9.75 0.90
N LEU A 18 25.69 -10.94 1.04
CA LEU A 18 25.33 -11.72 2.26
C LEU A 18 24.63 -11.07 3.49
N ASP A 19 23.42 -11.61 3.75
CA ASP A 19 22.77 -11.91 5.05
C ASP A 19 22.24 -10.76 5.93
N ASP A 20 20.94 -10.45 5.76
CA ASP A 20 19.90 -10.32 6.81
C ASP A 20 18.70 -9.55 6.23
N GLY A 21 17.50 -10.10 6.40
CA GLY A 21 16.24 -9.34 6.28
C GLY A 21 15.80 -8.86 4.89
N SER A 22 15.13 -9.74 4.12
CA SER A 22 14.07 -9.43 3.14
C SER A 22 13.86 -7.96 2.75
N LEU A 23 14.74 -7.39 1.92
CA LEU A 23 14.53 -6.06 1.33
C LEU A 23 13.64 -6.17 0.08
N SER A 24 12.34 -6.07 0.35
CA SER A 24 11.28 -5.53 -0.51
C SER A 24 11.47 -5.71 -2.01
N TRP A 25 11.30 -6.94 -2.51
CA TRP A 25 10.66 -7.07 -3.82
C TRP A 25 9.34 -6.32 -3.70
N THR A 26 9.14 -5.26 -4.48
CA THR A 26 7.87 -4.51 -4.51
C THR A 26 6.79 -5.49 -4.97
N ASP A 27 6.19 -6.19 -4.01
CA ASP A 27 5.29 -7.30 -4.27
C ASP A 27 4.01 -6.70 -4.85
N HIS A 28 3.90 -6.75 -6.18
CA HIS A 28 2.73 -6.27 -6.92
C HIS A 28 1.42 -6.92 -6.45
N ARG A 29 1.49 -7.96 -5.60
CA ARG A 29 0.33 -8.58 -4.96
C ARG A 29 -0.45 -7.60 -4.10
N GLU A 30 0.21 -6.76 -3.30
CA GLU A 30 -0.48 -5.79 -2.42
C GLU A 30 -1.19 -4.67 -3.20
N THR A 31 -0.78 -4.48 -4.46
CA THR A 31 -1.37 -3.49 -5.37
C THR A 31 -2.31 -4.14 -6.40
N ALA A 32 -2.48 -5.47 -6.32
CA ALA A 32 -3.40 -6.20 -7.18
C ALA A 32 -4.86 -5.95 -6.80
N GLU A 33 -5.75 -6.03 -7.78
CA GLU A 33 -7.20 -5.90 -7.58
C GLU A 33 -7.73 -6.94 -6.59
N ASN A 34 -7.32 -8.20 -6.73
CA ASN A 34 -7.82 -9.33 -5.95
C ASN A 34 -6.96 -9.63 -4.71
N TYR A 35 -6.40 -8.60 -4.09
CA TYR A 35 -5.52 -8.79 -2.93
C TYR A 35 -6.33 -9.21 -1.68
N HIS A 36 -5.97 -10.36 -1.11
CA HIS A 36 -6.71 -10.95 0.02
C HIS A 36 -6.64 -10.15 1.33
N GLY A 37 -5.65 -9.27 1.48
CA GLY A 37 -5.51 -8.44 2.68
C GLY A 37 -6.46 -7.25 2.73
N GLU A 38 -7.35 -7.07 1.74
CA GLU A 38 -8.34 -5.99 1.77
C GLU A 38 -9.27 -6.11 2.98
N LEU A 39 -9.33 -5.04 3.80
CA LEU A 39 -10.23 -4.94 4.94
C LEU A 39 -11.56 -4.35 4.50
N PHE A 40 -11.51 -3.24 3.76
CA PHE A 40 -12.68 -2.60 3.17
C PHE A 40 -12.29 -1.73 1.98
N ARG A 41 -13.28 -1.47 1.12
CA ARG A 41 -13.17 -0.63 -0.06
C ARG A 41 -14.28 0.41 -0.07
N HIS A 42 -13.92 1.64 -0.41
CA HIS A 42 -14.84 2.75 -0.62
C HIS A 42 -14.54 3.48 -1.93
N GLY A 43 -15.33 3.19 -2.96
CA GLY A 43 -15.13 3.75 -4.31
C GLY A 43 -13.75 3.42 -4.85
N ILE A 44 -12.96 4.45 -5.14
CA ILE A 44 -11.57 4.34 -5.63
C ILE A 44 -10.55 4.24 -4.50
N TYR A 45 -10.95 4.11 -3.24
CA TYR A 45 -10.06 3.98 -2.09
C TYR A 45 -10.25 2.62 -1.43
N ARG A 46 -9.17 2.07 -0.88
CA ARG A 46 -9.25 0.88 -0.03
C ARG A 46 -8.26 0.93 1.11
N VAL A 47 -8.57 0.18 2.15
CA VAL A 47 -7.65 -0.14 3.23
C VAL A 47 -7.40 -1.63 3.23
N SER A 48 -6.14 -2.02 3.24
CA SER A 48 -5.73 -3.42 3.32
C SER A 48 -4.65 -3.61 4.38
N VAL A 49 -4.45 -4.84 4.82
CA VAL A 49 -3.33 -5.27 5.64
C VAL A 49 -2.15 -5.59 4.74
N CYS A 50 -0.95 -5.17 5.11
CA CYS A 50 0.28 -5.55 4.42
C CYS A 50 0.51 -7.07 4.50
N ARG A 51 1.19 -7.65 3.50
CA ARG A 51 1.44 -9.10 3.42
C ARG A 51 2.07 -9.67 4.69
N ASP A 52 2.95 -8.91 5.33
CA ASP A 52 3.66 -9.33 6.54
C ASP A 52 2.82 -9.20 7.82
N ASP A 53 1.57 -8.73 7.72
CA ASP A 53 0.64 -8.54 8.85
C ASP A 53 1.24 -7.64 9.95
N ILE A 54 1.90 -6.56 9.56
CA ILE A 54 2.52 -5.60 10.50
C ILE A 54 1.96 -4.19 10.41
N GLN A 55 1.22 -3.86 9.35
CA GLN A 55 0.75 -2.50 9.09
C GLN A 55 -0.45 -2.50 8.13
N TRP A 56 -1.23 -1.41 8.17
CA TRP A 56 -2.26 -1.12 7.18
C TRP A 56 -1.70 -0.32 6.01
N LEU A 57 -2.25 -0.57 4.83
CA LEU A 57 -2.02 0.14 3.60
C LEU A 57 -3.27 0.96 3.30
N PHE A 58 -3.12 2.27 3.10
CA PHE A 58 -4.17 3.07 2.49
C PHE A 58 -3.84 3.25 1.01
N GLN A 59 -4.76 2.85 0.14
CA GLN A 59 -4.51 2.78 -1.30
C GLN A 59 -5.61 3.47 -2.09
N ARG A 60 -5.25 3.96 -3.28
CA ARG A 60 -6.14 4.56 -4.25
C ARG A 60 -6.04 3.87 -5.59
N GLN A 61 -7.18 3.57 -6.19
CA GLN A 61 -7.26 2.95 -7.51
C GLN A 61 -6.67 3.88 -8.57
N ARG A 62 -5.86 3.32 -9.46
CA ARG A 62 -5.31 4.03 -10.62
C ARG A 62 -6.39 4.21 -11.69
N PRO A 63 -6.57 5.41 -12.25
CA PRO A 63 -7.47 5.59 -13.37
C PRO A 63 -6.98 4.81 -14.58
N GLN A 64 -7.89 4.16 -15.31
CA GLN A 64 -7.65 3.47 -16.59
C GLN A 64 -6.74 2.23 -16.54
N PHE A 65 -6.75 1.47 -15.44
CA PHE A 65 -5.94 0.25 -15.37
C PHE A 65 -6.64 -0.95 -16.06
N PRO A 66 -6.05 -1.55 -17.13
CA PRO A 66 -6.60 -2.76 -17.75
C PRO A 66 -6.41 -3.97 -16.83
N THR A 67 -7.40 -4.85 -16.81
CA THR A 67 -7.45 -6.08 -15.99
C THR A 67 -6.12 -6.85 -16.03
N GLY A 68 -5.43 -6.99 -14.88
CA GLY A 68 -4.26 -7.88 -14.75
C GLY A 68 -2.95 -7.30 -14.17
N GLY A 69 -2.93 -6.07 -13.65
CA GLY A 69 -1.74 -5.48 -13.02
C GLY A 69 -2.03 -4.68 -11.75
N ALA A 70 -1.02 -3.94 -11.27
CA ALA A 70 -1.09 -3.13 -10.04
C ALA A 70 -2.13 -1.99 -10.17
N ALA A 71 -3.38 -2.32 -9.89
CA ALA A 71 -4.55 -1.46 -10.00
C ALA A 71 -4.60 -0.37 -8.92
N TRP A 72 -3.78 -0.49 -7.87
CA TRP A 72 -3.81 0.38 -6.70
C TRP A 72 -2.46 1.05 -6.45
N ASP A 73 -2.47 2.35 -6.14
CA ASP A 73 -1.36 3.12 -5.59
C ASP A 73 -1.45 3.17 -4.08
N THR A 74 -0.36 2.80 -3.38
CA THR A 74 -0.27 3.00 -1.93
C THR A 74 0.01 4.46 -1.62
N LEU A 75 -0.94 5.10 -0.94
CA LEU A 75 -0.84 6.48 -0.46
C LEU A 75 -0.07 6.58 0.85
N GLY A 76 -0.08 5.52 1.67
CA GLY A 76 0.72 5.47 2.89
C GLY A 76 0.57 4.16 3.67
N TYR A 77 1.49 3.99 4.61
CA TYR A 77 1.60 2.85 5.50
C TYR A 77 1.36 3.32 6.94
N TYR A 78 0.51 2.61 7.69
CA TYR A 78 0.13 3.03 9.04
C TYR A 78 0.05 1.86 9.99
N VAL A 79 0.65 2.02 11.17
CA VAL A 79 0.57 1.08 12.28
C VAL A 79 -0.36 1.55 13.40
N SER A 80 -0.94 2.75 13.27
CA SER A 80 -1.83 3.35 14.28
C SER A 80 -3.15 3.80 13.64
N LYS A 81 -4.27 3.46 14.27
CA LYS A 81 -5.62 3.80 13.78
C LYS A 81 -5.76 5.31 13.60
N SER A 82 -5.32 6.09 14.57
CA SER A 82 -5.41 7.56 14.52
C SER A 82 -4.70 8.17 13.29
N GLY A 83 -3.52 7.64 12.93
CA GLY A 83 -2.78 8.06 11.75
C GLY A 83 -3.51 7.69 10.46
N LEU A 84 -4.01 6.46 10.38
CA LEU A 84 -4.80 5.97 9.25
C LEU A 84 -6.09 6.78 9.07
N THR A 85 -6.89 6.93 10.14
CA THR A 85 -8.14 7.71 10.13
C THR A 85 -7.89 9.15 9.72
N ARG A 86 -6.81 9.79 10.21
CA ARG A 86 -6.45 11.14 9.80
C ARG A 86 -6.16 11.23 8.30
N LEU A 87 -5.43 10.27 7.74
CA LEU A 87 -5.15 10.26 6.30
C LEU A 87 -6.42 9.99 5.48
N VAL A 88 -7.23 9.02 5.90
CA VAL A 88 -8.48 8.68 5.23
C VAL A 88 -9.43 9.89 5.20
N ARG A 89 -9.60 10.58 6.33
CA ARG A 89 -10.37 11.83 6.39
C ARG A 89 -9.80 12.92 5.50
N ALA A 90 -8.47 13.04 5.38
CA ALA A 90 -7.84 14.03 4.51
C ALA A 90 -8.10 13.76 3.01
N HIS A 91 -8.25 12.50 2.61
CA HIS A 91 -8.49 12.13 1.21
C HIS A 91 -9.96 11.98 0.83
N ILE A 92 -10.80 11.49 1.75
CA ILE A 92 -12.20 11.16 1.47
C ILE A 92 -13.17 12.17 2.12
N GLY A 93 -12.74 12.87 3.18
CA GLY A 93 -13.56 13.87 3.87
C GLY A 93 -14.62 13.29 4.80
N CYS A 94 -14.68 11.97 4.98
CA CYS A 94 -15.65 11.28 5.83
C CYS A 94 -14.97 10.29 6.78
N ASP A 95 -15.70 9.91 7.83
CA ASP A 95 -15.32 8.84 8.75
C ASP A 95 -15.96 7.51 8.33
N PHE A 96 -15.27 6.41 8.61
CA PHE A 96 -15.72 5.07 8.22
C PHE A 96 -15.93 4.21 9.47
N PRO A 97 -17.12 3.60 9.64
CA PRO A 97 -17.36 2.73 10.79
C PRO A 97 -16.41 1.51 10.81
N GLU A 98 -15.96 1.03 9.65
CA GLU A 98 -14.99 -0.05 9.53
C GLU A 98 -13.61 0.33 10.09
N LEU A 99 -13.23 1.62 10.03
CA LEU A 99 -12.02 2.10 10.70
C LEU A 99 -12.19 2.11 12.21
N ASP A 100 -13.38 2.40 12.72
CA ASP A 100 -13.60 2.44 14.16
C ASP A 100 -13.46 1.06 14.80
N ALA A 101 -13.87 0.01 14.07
CA ALA A 101 -13.69 -1.39 14.43
C ALA A 101 -12.21 -1.84 14.47
N LEU A 102 -11.27 -1.06 13.90
CA LEU A 102 -9.85 -1.39 13.98
C LEU A 102 -9.28 -1.12 15.38
N PRO A 103 -8.32 -1.95 15.83
CA PRO A 103 -7.60 -1.69 17.07
C PRO A 103 -6.82 -0.37 17.01
N ALA A 104 -6.53 0.23 18.16
CA ALA A 104 -5.80 1.51 18.22
C ALA A 104 -4.41 1.45 17.54
N HIS A 105 -3.75 0.30 17.64
CA HIS A 105 -2.50 -0.03 16.97
C HIS A 105 -2.65 -1.34 16.21
N PHE A 106 -1.89 -1.48 15.13
CA PHE A 106 -1.86 -2.71 14.37
C PHE A 106 -1.42 -3.86 15.29
N GLN A 107 -2.28 -4.86 15.43
CA GLN A 107 -1.96 -6.06 16.19
C GLN A 107 -1.52 -7.12 15.20
N ARG A 108 -0.21 -7.35 15.12
CA ARG A 108 0.33 -8.50 14.41
C ARG A 108 -0.34 -9.74 14.99
N ARG A 109 -1.01 -10.52 14.15
CA ARG A 109 -1.51 -11.82 14.58
C ARG A 109 -0.29 -12.61 15.01
N CYS A 110 -0.18 -12.91 16.31
CA CYS A 110 0.75 -13.92 16.77
C CYS A 110 0.36 -15.18 16.01
N ARG A 111 1.22 -15.60 15.09
CA ARG A 111 1.04 -16.85 14.36
C ARG A 111 1.28 -17.92 15.40
N ASP A 112 0.21 -18.39 16.04
CA ASP A 112 0.24 -19.62 16.80
C ASP A 112 0.62 -20.71 15.79
N GLU A 113 1.87 -21.14 15.83
CA GLU A 113 2.42 -22.26 15.05
C GLU A 113 1.98 -23.60 15.63
#